data_AF-A0A6A8KSQ0-F1
#
_entry.id   AF-A0A6A8KSQ0-F1
#
_cell.length_a   1.000
_cell.length_b   1.000
_cell.length_c   1.000
_cell.angle_alpha   90.00
_cell.angle_beta   90.00
_cell.angle_gamma   90.00
#
_symmetry.space_group_name_H-M   'P 1'
#
loop_
_entity.id
_entity.type
_entity.pdbx_description
1 polymer ?
#
loop_
_entity_poly.entity_id
_entity_poly.type
_entity_poly.pdbx_seq_one_letter_code
_entity_poly.pdbx_strand_id
1 'polypeptide(L)'
;MTVGFRVSPEENEELNRAVALSGLPKQEYCYRKCMGREVVVQPNPRVYKALKNQMAAILMELERIAAGDCVAEELLRTIGLIAATMNGIKGDNADD
;
A
#
# COMPACT_ATOMS: atom_id res chain seq x y z
N MET A 1 17.74 -10.75 30.93
CA MET A 1 16.30 -11.06 31.09
C MET A 1 15.64 -10.90 29.73
N THR A 2 14.76 -11.83 29.34
CA THR A 2 14.14 -11.86 28.01
C THR A 2 12.63 -11.86 28.15
N VAL A 3 11.94 -11.01 27.37
CA VAL A 3 10.48 -10.97 27.29
C VAL A 3 10.09 -11.31 25.85
N GLY A 4 9.25 -12.33 25.68
CA GLY A 4 8.72 -12.74 24.39
C GLY A 4 7.27 -12.30 24.22
N PHE A 5 6.95 -11.77 23.04
CA PHE A 5 5.58 -11.42 22.65
C PHE A 5 5.03 -12.47 21.68
N ARG A 6 3.77 -12.86 21.87
CA ARG A 6 3.01 -13.56 20.84
C ARG A 6 2.29 -12.50 20.01
N VAL A 7 2.55 -12.51 18.72
CA VAL A 7 1.99 -11.57 17.76
C VAL A 7 1.57 -12.35 16.52
N SER A 8 0.48 -11.94 15.87
CA SER A 8 0.14 -12.43 14.55
C SER A 8 1.19 -12.00 13.51
N PRO A 9 1.21 -12.61 12.32
CA PRO A 9 2.07 -12.15 11.22
C PRO A 9 1.86 -10.67 10.89
N GLU A 10 0.60 -10.22 10.84
CA GLU A 10 0.22 -8.84 10.53
C GLU A 10 0.71 -7.86 11.61
N GLU A 11 0.50 -8.20 12.89
CA GLU A 11 0.98 -7.41 14.03
C GLU A 11 2.51 -7.32 14.04
N ASN A 12 3.21 -8.41 13.69
CA ASN A 12 4.65 -8.40 13.58
C ASN A 12 5.14 -7.47 12.46
N GLU A 13 4.47 -7.44 11.31
CA GLU A 13 4.79 -6.52 10.22
C GLU A 13 4.55 -5.05 10.60
N GLU A 14 3.44 -4.75 11.26
CA GLU A 14 3.13 -3.42 11.76
C GLU A 14 4.17 -2.95 12.78
N LEU A 15 4.51 -3.81 13.74
CA LEU A 15 5.56 -3.55 14.72
C LEU A 15 6.91 -3.28 14.05
N ASN A 16 7.30 -4.10 13.07
CA ASN A 16 8.58 -3.94 12.37
C ASN A 16 8.61 -2.62 11.58
N ARG A 17 7.49 -2.21 10.96
CA ARG A 17 7.37 -0.90 10.30
C ARG A 17 7.55 0.24 11.30
N ALA A 18 6.83 0.20 12.42
CA ALA A 18 6.93 1.25 13.44
C ALA A 18 8.34 1.35 14.04
N VAL A 19 8.98 0.21 14.30
CA VAL A 19 10.39 0.14 14.76
C VAL A 19 11.33 0.76 13.73
N ALA A 20 11.21 0.40 12.45
CA ALA A 20 12.05 0.95 11.39
C ALA A 20 11.92 2.48 11.29
N LEU A 21 10.69 2.99 11.33
CA LEU A 21 10.40 4.42 11.28
C LEU A 21 10.86 5.16 12.54
N SER A 22 10.85 4.51 13.71
CA SER A 22 11.34 5.10 14.96
C SER A 22 12.86 5.34 14.97
N GLY A 23 13.61 4.57 14.16
CA GLY A 23 15.07 4.54 14.21
C GLY A 23 15.67 3.82 15.41
N LEU A 24 14.84 3.34 16.35
CA LEU A 24 15.29 2.64 17.55
C LEU A 24 15.51 1.13 17.29
N PRO A 25 16.33 0.45 18.10
CA PRO A 25 16.32 -1.01 18.17
C PRO A 25 14.93 -1.53 18.56
N LYS A 26 14.51 -2.68 18.02
CA LYS A 26 13.20 -3.30 18.32
C LYS A 26 12.93 -3.46 19.82
N GLN A 27 13.94 -3.91 20.57
CA GLN A 27 13.86 -4.05 22.03
C GLN A 27 13.58 -2.72 22.73
N GLU A 28 14.31 -1.66 22.35
CA GLU A 28 14.15 -0.34 22.95
C GLU A 28 12.78 0.28 22.62
N TYR A 29 12.34 0.14 21.37
CA TYR A 29 11.01 0.58 20.95
C TYR A 29 9.91 -0.09 21.77
N CYS A 30 9.94 -1.43 21.88
CA CYS A 30 8.95 -2.18 22.65
C CYS A 30 8.97 -1.79 24.14
N TYR A 31 10.15 -1.72 24.75
CA TYR A 31 10.32 -1.33 26.15
C TYR A 31 9.73 0.07 26.43
N ARG A 32 10.05 1.07 25.60
CA ARG A 32 9.50 2.44 25.73
C ARG A 32 7.97 2.42 25.63
N LYS A 33 7.41 1.74 24.64
CA LYS A 33 5.95 1.63 24.45
C LYS A 33 5.26 0.89 25.59
N CYS A 34 5.84 -0.19 26.12
CA CYS A 34 5.30 -0.92 27.27
C CYS A 34 5.19 -0.08 28.54
N MET A 35 6.04 0.95 28.71
CA MET A 35 5.96 1.87 29.85
C MET A 35 5.24 3.18 29.53
N GLY A 36 4.58 3.29 28.37
CA GLY A 36 3.91 4.53 27.96
C GLY A 36 4.85 5.71 27.71
N ARG A 37 6.15 5.47 27.45
CA ARG A 37 7.10 6.52 27.13
C ARG A 37 6.96 6.97 25.68
N GLU A 38 7.16 8.26 25.46
CA GLU A 38 7.19 8.84 24.13
C GLU A 38 8.37 8.29 23.29
N VAL A 39 8.12 8.12 21.99
CA VAL A 39 9.13 7.73 21.01
C VAL A 39 9.29 8.91 20.05
N VAL A 40 10.33 9.70 20.29
CA VAL A 40 10.71 10.83 19.43
C VAL A 40 11.69 10.35 18.38
N VAL A 41 11.37 10.57 17.11
CA VAL A 41 12.25 10.22 15.99
C VAL A 41 13.36 11.27 15.89
N GLN A 42 14.61 10.81 15.95
CA GLN A 42 15.80 11.65 15.82
C GLN A 42 16.58 11.26 14.57
N PRO A 43 17.25 12.21 13.88
CA PRO A 43 18.04 11.90 12.69
C PRO A 43 19.13 10.86 12.99
N ASN A 44 19.11 9.72 12.29
CA ASN A 44 20.15 8.70 12.37
C ASN A 44 20.15 7.80 11.12
N PRO A 45 21.19 6.97 10.90
CA PRO A 45 21.28 6.11 9.71
C PRO A 45 20.12 5.12 9.54
N ARG A 46 19.48 4.67 10.62
CA ARG A 46 18.32 3.76 10.56
C ARG A 46 17.07 4.50 10.09
N VAL A 47 16.84 5.71 10.60
CA VAL A 47 15.76 6.59 10.13
C VAL A 47 15.96 6.91 8.65
N TYR A 48 17.19 7.26 8.24
CA TYR A 48 17.51 7.50 6.83
C TYR A 48 17.20 6.28 5.95
N LYS A 49 17.61 5.08 6.37
CA LYS A 49 17.31 3.84 5.64
C LYS A 49 15.82 3.57 5.55
N ALA A 50 15.07 3.78 6.63
CA ALA A 50 13.62 3.60 6.64
C ALA A 50 12.93 4.59 5.70
N LEU A 51 13.31 5.87 5.75
CA LEU A 51 12.80 6.90 4.84
C LEU A 51 13.14 6.58 3.38
N LYS A 52 14.38 6.19 3.08
CA LYS A 52 14.79 5.79 1.72
C LYS A 52 13.93 4.64 1.18
N ASN A 53 13.65 3.63 2.01
CA ASN A 53 12.81 2.51 1.61
C ASN A 53 11.35 2.93 1.38
N GLN A 54 10.80 3.82 2.21
CA GLN A 54 9.46 4.38 2.00
C GLN A 54 9.39 5.22 0.73
N MET A 55 10.41 6.03 0.46
CA MET A 55 10.50 6.79 -0.79
C MET A 55 10.58 5.88 -2.02
N ALA A 56 11.30 4.77 -1.94
CA ALA A 56 11.35 3.77 -3.02
C ALA A 56 9.99 3.08 -3.24
N ALA A 57 9.26 2.76 -2.16
CA ALA A 57 7.91 2.21 -2.26
C ALA A 57 6.92 3.22 -2.88
N ILE A 58 7.01 4.49 -2.48
CA ILE A 58 6.23 5.58 -3.09
C ILE A 58 6.56 5.70 -4.58
N LEU A 59 7.85 5.70 -4.95
CA LEU A 59 8.27 5.76 -6.35
C LEU A 59 7.71 4.59 -7.17
N MET A 60 7.81 3.37 -6.65
CA MET A 60 7.26 2.18 -7.32
C MET A 60 5.75 2.29 -7.53
N GLU A 61 5.02 2.81 -6.55
CA GLU A 61 3.57 3.01 -6.68
C GLU A 61 3.23 4.13 -7.67
N LEU A 62 4.02 5.21 -7.68
CA LEU A 62 3.90 6.27 -8.68
C LEU A 62 4.22 5.74 -10.09
N GLU A 63 5.21 4.87 -10.25
CA GLU A 63 5.53 4.20 -11.51
C GLU A 63 4.40 3.27 -11.96
N ARG A 64 3.80 2.50 -11.04
CA ARG A 64 2.61 1.67 -11.32
C ARG A 64 1.44 2.53 -11.83
N ILE A 65 1.18 3.65 -11.16
CA ILE A 65 0.12 4.59 -11.54
C ILE A 65 0.46 5.26 -12.89
N ALA A 66 1.71 5.69 -13.09
CA ALA A 66 2.16 6.39 -14.29
C ALA A 66 2.26 5.48 -15.52
N ALA A 67 2.54 4.18 -15.33
CA ALA A 67 2.44 3.16 -16.36
C ALA A 67 1.00 2.89 -16.81
N GLY A 68 0.02 3.48 -16.12
CA GLY A 68 -1.40 3.44 -16.45
C GLY A 68 -1.90 2.01 -16.53
N ASP A 69 -2.02 1.31 -15.39
CA ASP A 69 -2.61 -0.03 -15.33
C ASP A 69 -3.82 -0.13 -16.30
N CYS A 70 -3.55 -0.77 -17.44
CA CYS A 70 -4.44 -0.79 -18.59
C CYS A 70 -5.70 -1.55 -18.23
N VAL A 71 -6.86 -1.01 -18.61
CA VAL A 71 -8.11 -1.76 -18.63
C VAL A 71 -7.87 -3.05 -19.44
N ALA A 72 -8.08 -4.21 -18.82
CA ALA A 72 -7.82 -5.51 -19.46
C ALA A 72 -8.45 -5.55 -20.86
N GLU A 73 -7.71 -6.01 -21.87
CA GLU A 73 -8.20 -6.05 -23.26
C GLU A 73 -9.52 -6.83 -23.38
N GLU A 74 -9.68 -7.86 -22.56
CA GLU A 74 -10.92 -8.63 -22.42
C GLU A 74 -12.10 -7.80 -21.89
N LEU A 75 -11.85 -6.92 -20.92
CA LEU A 75 -12.84 -5.99 -20.39
C LEU A 75 -13.23 -4.95 -21.46
N LEU A 76 -12.27 -4.46 -22.24
CA LEU A 76 -12.53 -3.56 -23.37
C LEU A 76 -13.35 -4.25 -24.48
N ARG A 77 -13.03 -5.51 -24.80
CA ARG A 77 -13.82 -6.32 -25.77
C ARG A 77 -15.24 -6.57 -25.25
N THR A 78 -15.39 -6.83 -23.96
CA THR A 78 -16.70 -7.04 -23.33
C THR A 78 -17.54 -5.76 -23.37
N ILE A 79 -16.94 -4.61 -23.04
CA ILE A 79 -17.58 -3.30 -23.16
C ILE A 79 -17.96 -3.01 -24.62
N GLY A 80 -17.09 -3.33 -25.58
CA GLY A 80 -17.38 -3.19 -27.01
C GLY A 80 -18.56 -4.06 -27.47
N LEU A 81 -18.63 -5.31 -27.02
CA LEU A 81 -19.73 -6.23 -27.33
C LEU A 81 -21.06 -5.74 -26.74
N ILE A 82 -21.05 -5.27 -25.49
CA ILE A 82 -22.23 -4.68 -24.84
C ILE A 82 -22.68 -3.43 -25.61
N ALA A 83 -21.76 -2.53 -25.99
CA ALA A 83 -22.08 -1.33 -26.74
C ALA A 83 -22.69 -1.64 -28.12
N ALA A 84 -22.11 -2.59 -28.86
CA ALA A 84 -22.64 -3.04 -30.15
C ALA A 84 -24.05 -3.65 -30.02
N THR A 85 -24.26 -4.45 -28.96
CA THR A 85 -25.55 -5.08 -28.68
C THR A 85 -26.60 -4.04 -28.28
N MET A 86 -26.25 -3.07 -27.44
CA MET A 86 -27.12 -1.94 -27.08
C MET A 86 -27.46 -1.07 -28.28
N ASN A 87 -26.53 -0.88 -29.22
CA ASN A 87 -26.78 -0.13 -30.45
C ASN A 87 -27.76 -0.87 -31.37
N GLY A 88 -27.75 -2.21 -31.38
CA GLY A 88 -28.75 -3.02 -32.10
C GLY A 88 -30.12 -3.07 -31.41
N ILE A 89 -30.19 -2.83 -30.10
CA ILE A 89 -31.45 -2.74 -29.34
C ILE A 89 -32.08 -1.34 -29.45
N LYS A 90 -31.29 -0.33 -29.83
CA LYS A 90 -31.78 0.99 -30.19
C LYS A 90 -32.46 0.89 -31.56
N GLY A 91 -33.68 0.36 -31.56
CA GLY A 91 -34.49 0.17 -32.75
C GLY A 91 -34.59 1.44 -33.60
N ASP A 92 -34.73 1.20 -34.91
CA ASP A 92 -35.23 2.17 -35.87
C ASP A 92 -36.46 2.85 -35.29
N ASN A 93 -36.31 4.10 -34.84
CA ASN A 93 -37.39 5.07 -34.95
C ASN A 93 -37.33 5.62 -36.38
N ALA A 94 -37.60 4.74 -37.34
CA ALA A 94 -38.23 5.11 -38.58
C ALA A 94 -39.66 4.58 -38.45
N ASP A 95 -40.58 5.47 -38.08
CA ASP A 95 -41.96 5.46 -38.57
C ASP A 95 -42.56 6.85 -38.25
N ASP A 96 -42.77 7.58 -39.35
CA ASP A 96 -43.67 8.73 -39.62
C ASP A 96 -43.61 9.98 -38.71
#